data_AF-A0A9W9XNW9-F1
#
_entry.id   AF-A0A9W9XNW9-F1
#
_cell.length_a   1.000
_cell.length_b   1.000
_cell.length_c   1.000
_cell.angle_alpha   90.00
_cell.angle_beta   90.00
_cell.angle_gamma   90.00
#
_symmetry.space_group_name_H-M   'P 1'
#
loop_
_entity.id
_entity.type
_entity.pdbx_description
1 polymer ?
#
loop_
_entity_poly.entity_id
_entity_poly.type
_entity_poly.pdbx_seq_one_letter_code
_entity_poly.pdbx_strand_id
1 'polypeptide(L)'
;MDQKEHQTDAHRRPKKLIFAPGDIAPTSEQPTPEPQPQAVPAANQIAEALRTSSSTPISTPNSTTETEVLSHAARAHQFGTNPPLTISQIHGTNPLHQFNTWFRDPRLLASSAPETCTLSTASLPSGRVSARIVYLKELDERGWVIYSNWGSREGKGGQVFGLDGSDTLGAMPEPTSITSEARTGNRWGALTFNWGSVERQVRVEGLLEPLSREESEMYWRTRERGSRIGGWASWQSRVLWSAEPGQMEENQRRKSVAKLQGAFDGNSIVPADIDQTDDEDGRALLELKVKEMEERFKDVEDIPLPPFWGGVRLVPESVEFWQGRRSRLHDRFRYVRVEGEEEVCNLITQPSEYHGIYSSISTAAMSTSTQSTSSTSPWIILAITSGAFAALNGVFAKLTTDDHTTAFAQSLAHLFGLESSPVIEMLTRGACLGLNVICNIIMWALFTRALTAGPSTVKVSITNTASNFLATALFGMVVFQEAVGGLWWLGAAMMGAGCILVGMREGA
;
A
#
# COMPACT_ATOMS: atom_id res chain seq x y z
N MET A 1 63.12 3.65 -20.97
CA MET A 1 62.60 5.02 -20.74
C MET A 1 61.14 4.94 -21.15
N ASP A 2 60.31 4.45 -20.23
CA ASP A 2 58.94 4.01 -20.49
C ASP A 2 57.99 5.20 -20.44
N GLN A 3 57.22 5.40 -21.51
CA GLN A 3 55.98 6.15 -21.47
C GLN A 3 54.83 5.14 -21.35
N LYS A 4 54.22 5.08 -20.15
CA LYS A 4 52.93 4.43 -19.94
C LYS A 4 51.84 5.50 -20.12
N GLU A 5 51.07 5.35 -21.19
CA GLU A 5 49.78 6.03 -21.34
C GLU A 5 48.81 5.55 -20.25
N HIS A 6 48.27 6.50 -19.51
CA HIS A 6 47.22 6.30 -18.51
C HIS A 6 45.87 6.34 -19.24
N GLN A 7 45.36 5.17 -19.61
CA GLN A 7 44.01 5.04 -20.15
C GLN A 7 43.02 5.05 -18.98
N THR A 8 42.13 6.04 -19.00
CA THR A 8 41.10 6.31 -17.99
C THR A 8 40.08 5.17 -17.91
N ASP A 9 39.98 4.55 -16.73
CA ASP A 9 39.08 3.44 -16.38
C ASP A 9 37.62 3.91 -16.19
N ALA A 10 37.04 4.48 -17.26
CA ALA A 10 35.65 4.87 -17.31
C ALA A 10 34.86 3.79 -18.05
N HIS A 11 34.49 2.67 -17.38
CA HIS A 11 33.34 1.79 -17.71
C HIS A 11 33.23 0.57 -16.76
N ARG A 12 33.50 0.73 -15.46
CA ARG A 12 33.18 -0.33 -14.49
C ARG A 12 31.69 -0.24 -14.14
N ARG A 13 30.84 -1.03 -14.82
CA ARG A 13 29.43 -1.21 -14.43
C ARG A 13 29.36 -1.49 -12.93
N PRO A 14 28.54 -0.76 -12.15
CA PRO A 14 28.47 -0.96 -10.71
C PRO A 14 27.91 -2.36 -10.39
N LYS A 15 28.36 -2.94 -9.27
CA LYS A 15 28.14 -4.36 -8.93
C LYS A 15 26.65 -4.62 -8.64
N LYS A 16 25.96 -5.32 -9.54
CA LYS A 16 24.64 -5.94 -9.26
C LYS A 16 24.80 -7.00 -8.17
N LEU A 17 23.96 -6.95 -7.14
CA LEU A 17 23.81 -8.06 -6.20
C LEU A 17 22.72 -8.98 -6.71
N ILE A 18 23.14 -10.11 -7.28
CA ILE A 18 22.25 -11.22 -7.63
C ILE A 18 22.17 -12.10 -6.38
N PHE A 19 20.96 -12.42 -5.94
CA PHE A 19 20.70 -13.36 -4.86
C PHE A 19 20.42 -14.74 -5.46
N ALA A 20 21.36 -15.66 -5.31
CA ALA A 20 21.21 -17.07 -5.64
C ALA A 20 20.84 -17.88 -4.38
N PRO A 21 20.11 -19.00 -4.54
CA PRO A 21 19.98 -19.98 -3.46
C PRO A 21 21.37 -20.47 -3.05
N GLY A 22 21.85 -20.08 -1.86
CA GLY A 22 23.17 -20.48 -1.34
C GLY A 22 24.18 -19.35 -1.09
N ASP A 23 23.85 -18.08 -1.34
CA ASP A 23 24.77 -16.94 -1.09
C ASP A 23 25.06 -16.65 0.40
N ILE A 24 24.45 -17.41 1.31
CA ILE A 24 24.80 -17.45 2.73
C ILE A 24 25.57 -18.75 2.94
N ALA A 25 26.88 -18.64 3.18
CA ALA A 25 27.73 -19.81 3.39
C ALA A 25 27.14 -20.69 4.50
N PRO A 26 27.00 -22.01 4.30
CA PRO A 26 26.58 -22.91 5.36
C PRO A 26 27.62 -22.84 6.48
N THR A 27 27.19 -22.47 7.68
CA THR A 27 28.03 -22.56 8.88
C THR A 27 28.49 -24.02 9.01
N SER A 28 29.80 -24.24 9.09
CA SER A 28 30.37 -25.58 9.27
C SER A 28 29.72 -26.25 10.49
N GLU A 29 29.07 -27.38 10.27
CA GLU A 29 28.52 -28.21 11.34
C GLU A 29 29.65 -28.62 12.29
N GLN A 30 29.69 -28.04 13.48
CA GLN A 30 30.39 -28.66 14.59
C GLN A 30 29.49 -29.76 15.19
N PRO A 31 30.05 -30.91 15.58
CA PRO A 31 29.26 -32.02 16.10
C PRO A 31 28.58 -31.62 17.41
N THR A 32 27.26 -31.61 17.39
CA THR A 32 26.38 -31.41 18.55
C THR A 32 26.61 -32.52 19.58
N PRO A 33 26.76 -32.23 20.89
CA PRO A 33 26.75 -33.26 21.92
C PRO A 33 25.37 -33.93 21.98
N GLU A 34 25.33 -35.24 22.26
CA GLU A 34 24.10 -36.03 22.38
C GLU A 34 23.02 -35.32 23.22
N PRO A 35 21.76 -35.29 22.77
CA PRO A 35 20.68 -34.68 23.54
C PRO A 35 20.39 -35.52 24.78
N GLN A 36 20.64 -34.94 25.96
CA GLN A 36 20.00 -35.41 27.19
C GLN A 36 18.47 -35.32 27.01
N PRO A 37 17.69 -36.27 27.55
CA PRO A 37 16.25 -36.31 27.36
C PRO A 37 15.59 -35.07 27.97
N GLN A 38 15.35 -34.05 27.16
CA GLN A 38 14.55 -32.90 27.52
C GLN A 38 13.08 -33.29 27.52
N ALA A 39 12.39 -32.91 28.59
CA ALA A 39 10.97 -33.17 28.78
C ALA A 39 10.14 -32.67 27.58
N VAL A 40 9.18 -33.50 27.16
CA VAL A 40 8.24 -33.24 26.08
C VAL A 40 7.62 -31.82 26.24
N PRO A 41 7.62 -30.97 25.20
CA PRO A 41 7.01 -29.65 25.28
C PRO A 41 5.52 -29.76 25.62
N ALA A 42 5.05 -28.97 26.60
CA ALA A 42 3.67 -28.92 27.06
C ALA A 42 2.63 -28.68 25.94
N ALA A 43 3.06 -28.17 24.77
CA ALA A 43 2.22 -27.99 23.58
C ALA A 43 1.62 -29.32 23.06
N ASN A 44 2.35 -30.43 23.15
CA ASN A 44 1.84 -31.73 22.71
C ASN A 44 0.79 -32.30 23.68
N GLN A 45 0.92 -32.01 24.99
CA GLN A 45 -0.05 -32.44 25.99
C GLN A 45 -1.39 -31.69 25.86
N ILE A 46 -1.36 -30.43 25.42
CA ILE A 46 -2.57 -29.62 25.18
C ILE A 46 -3.31 -30.08 23.91
N ALA A 47 -2.58 -30.46 22.85
CA ALA A 47 -3.17 -31.02 21.64
C ALA A 47 -3.84 -32.38 21.91
N GLU A 48 -3.27 -33.21 22.81
CA GLU A 48 -3.86 -34.46 23.27
C GLU A 48 -5.13 -34.20 24.10
N ALA A 49 -5.09 -33.24 25.03
CA ALA A 49 -6.23 -32.87 25.88
C ALA A 49 -7.42 -32.32 25.07
N LEU A 50 -7.16 -31.49 24.05
CA LEU A 50 -8.18 -30.96 23.14
C LEU A 50 -8.82 -32.04 22.26
N ARG A 51 -8.10 -33.12 21.92
CA ARG A 51 -8.66 -34.24 21.16
C ARG A 51 -9.59 -35.12 22.01
N THR A 52 -9.39 -35.15 23.32
CA THR A 52 -10.21 -35.97 24.24
C THR A 52 -11.51 -35.31 24.69
N SER A 53 -11.70 -34.01 24.47
CA SER A 53 -12.86 -33.25 24.98
C SER A 53 -13.94 -32.99 23.91
N SER A 54 -14.24 -33.97 23.05
CA SER A 54 -15.26 -33.82 21.99
C SER A 54 -16.67 -34.27 22.41
N SER A 55 -17.09 -33.99 23.64
CA SER A 55 -18.47 -34.27 24.07
C SER A 55 -18.92 -33.45 25.28
N THR A 56 -19.22 -32.15 25.10
CA THR A 56 -20.24 -31.44 25.91
C THR A 56 -20.57 -30.06 25.33
N PRO A 57 -21.81 -29.56 25.50
CA PRO A 57 -22.37 -28.46 24.71
C PRO A 57 -21.98 -27.08 25.24
N ILE A 58 -22.01 -26.12 24.31
CA ILE A 58 -21.81 -24.68 24.46
C ILE A 58 -22.47 -24.18 25.76
N SER A 59 -21.66 -23.90 26.77
CA SER A 59 -22.06 -23.19 27.98
C SER A 59 -21.22 -21.94 28.12
N THR A 60 -21.87 -20.84 28.49
CA THR A 60 -21.29 -19.52 28.77
C THR A 60 -20.12 -19.60 29.76
N PRO A 61 -19.08 -18.75 29.62
CA PRO A 61 -17.80 -18.96 30.25
C PRO A 61 -17.87 -18.62 31.74
N ASN A 62 -17.76 -19.64 32.59
CA ASN A 62 -17.50 -19.50 34.01
C ASN A 62 -16.62 -20.68 34.43
N SER A 63 -15.30 -20.49 34.46
CA SER A 63 -14.40 -21.21 35.37
C SER A 63 -12.94 -20.79 35.15
N THR A 64 -12.19 -20.92 36.25
CA THR A 64 -10.76 -20.82 36.50
C THR A 64 -9.80 -21.07 35.31
N THR A 65 -10.18 -21.89 34.34
CA THR A 65 -9.46 -22.13 33.07
C THR A 65 -9.26 -20.86 32.25
N GLU A 66 -10.23 -19.94 32.24
CA GLU A 66 -10.08 -18.67 31.51
C GLU A 66 -9.07 -17.76 32.20
N THR A 67 -8.94 -17.82 33.53
CA THR A 67 -7.93 -17.07 34.28
C THR A 67 -6.53 -17.62 34.01
N GLU A 68 -6.34 -18.94 33.88
CA GLU A 68 -5.07 -19.55 33.44
C GLU A 68 -4.73 -19.24 31.97
N VAL A 69 -5.74 -19.18 31.10
CA VAL A 69 -5.59 -18.83 29.68
C VAL A 69 -5.29 -17.33 29.49
N LEU A 70 -5.88 -16.46 30.32
CA LEU A 70 -5.65 -15.00 30.32
C LEU A 70 -4.35 -14.61 31.05
N SER A 71 -3.92 -15.38 32.06
CA SER A 71 -2.70 -15.10 32.84
C SER A 71 -1.41 -15.62 32.20
N HIS A 72 -1.49 -16.38 31.10
CA HIS A 72 -0.30 -16.83 30.38
C HIS A 72 0.40 -15.66 29.66
N ALA A 73 1.36 -15.06 30.36
CA ALA A 73 2.27 -14.02 29.86
C ALA A 73 3.00 -14.39 28.55
N ALA A 74 3.08 -15.69 28.24
CA ALA A 74 3.64 -16.22 27.00
C ALA A 74 2.93 -15.72 25.72
N ARG A 75 1.66 -15.30 25.79
CA ARG A 75 0.97 -14.68 24.63
C ARG A 75 1.38 -13.23 24.37
N ALA A 76 1.97 -12.54 25.35
CA ALA A 76 2.37 -11.14 25.25
C ALA A 76 3.86 -10.95 24.92
N HIS A 77 4.69 -11.98 25.14
CA HIS A 77 6.14 -11.96 24.87
C HIS A 77 6.47 -12.44 23.45
N GLN A 78 5.92 -11.76 22.43
CA GLN A 78 6.27 -12.02 21.03
C GLN A 78 7.65 -11.46 20.65
N PHE A 79 8.08 -10.39 21.32
CA PHE A 79 9.30 -9.66 21.01
C PHE A 79 10.24 -9.71 22.20
N GLY A 80 11.51 -10.03 22.01
CA GLY A 80 12.45 -10.27 23.11
C GLY A 80 13.92 -10.19 22.75
N THR A 81 14.26 -10.27 21.46
CA THR A 81 15.63 -10.55 21.01
C THR A 81 16.43 -9.31 20.64
N ASN A 82 15.78 -8.21 20.28
CA ASN A 82 16.45 -7.06 19.67
C ASN A 82 16.75 -5.92 20.67
N PRO A 83 17.92 -5.25 20.59
CA PRO A 83 18.16 -3.97 21.26
C PRO A 83 17.35 -2.83 20.62
N PRO A 84 17.26 -1.63 21.23
CA PRO A 84 16.67 -0.46 20.58
C PRO A 84 17.42 -0.12 19.29
N LEU A 85 16.68 0.13 18.22
CA LEU A 85 17.21 0.60 16.96
C LEU A 85 17.31 2.12 17.00
N THR A 86 18.53 2.66 16.89
CA THR A 86 18.77 4.10 16.94
C THR A 86 19.11 4.66 15.56
N ILE A 87 18.93 5.97 15.37
CA ILE A 87 19.28 6.67 14.12
C ILE A 87 20.75 6.39 13.73
N SER A 88 21.66 6.29 14.70
CA SER A 88 23.08 6.01 14.45
C SER A 88 23.36 4.63 13.84
N GLN A 89 22.44 3.67 14.01
CA GLN A 89 22.53 2.30 13.49
C GLN A 89 21.84 2.16 12.12
N ILE A 90 21.24 3.25 11.62
CA ILE A 90 20.53 3.30 10.36
C ILE A 90 21.35 4.13 9.36
N HIS A 91 21.48 3.64 8.14
CA HIS A 91 22.21 4.37 7.10
C HIS A 91 21.47 5.66 6.73
N GLY A 92 22.06 6.83 6.97
CA GLY A 92 21.34 8.12 6.93
C GLY A 92 20.63 8.48 5.62
N THR A 93 21.13 8.04 4.46
CA THR A 93 20.61 8.48 3.15
C THR A 93 20.23 7.37 2.17
N ASN A 94 20.67 6.13 2.40
CA ASN A 94 20.57 5.05 1.42
C ASN A 94 19.81 3.85 2.01
N PRO A 95 18.51 3.70 1.68
CA PRO A 95 17.71 2.58 2.17
C PRO A 95 18.15 1.24 1.58
N LEU A 96 18.76 1.21 0.39
CA LEU A 96 19.26 -0.04 -0.22
C LEU A 96 20.43 -0.61 0.58
N HIS A 97 21.32 0.26 1.06
CA HIS A 97 22.42 -0.15 1.94
C HIS A 97 21.89 -0.69 3.27
N GLN A 98 20.91 0.01 3.86
CA GLN A 98 20.27 -0.44 5.10
C GLN A 98 19.57 -1.79 4.92
N PHE A 99 18.85 -1.97 3.82
CA PHE A 99 18.20 -3.23 3.47
C PHE A 99 19.21 -4.36 3.33
N ASN A 100 20.28 -4.16 2.56
CA ASN A 100 21.32 -5.16 2.37
C ASN A 100 22.00 -5.56 3.70
N THR A 101 22.16 -4.60 4.61
CA THR A 101 22.70 -4.86 5.95
C THR A 101 21.79 -5.78 6.77
N TRP A 102 20.48 -5.53 6.77
CA TRP A 102 19.54 -6.41 7.47
C TRP A 102 19.33 -7.75 6.77
N PHE A 103 19.35 -7.77 5.43
CA PHE A 103 19.22 -8.97 4.63
C PHE A 103 20.36 -9.96 4.88
N ARG A 104 21.56 -9.44 5.21
CA ARG A 104 22.76 -10.22 5.55
C ARG A 104 22.92 -10.48 7.05
N ASP A 105 21.91 -10.19 7.86
CA ASP A 105 21.98 -10.46 9.29
C ASP A 105 22.17 -11.97 9.52
N PRO A 106 23.25 -12.42 10.20
CA PRO A 106 23.56 -13.83 10.36
C PRO A 106 22.50 -14.61 11.17
N ARG A 107 21.59 -13.91 11.85
CA ARG A 107 20.45 -14.52 12.54
C ARG A 107 19.33 -14.94 11.58
N LEU A 108 19.36 -14.48 10.33
CA LEU A 108 18.50 -14.98 9.26
C LEU A 108 19.08 -16.29 8.73
N LEU A 109 18.51 -17.41 9.15
CA LEU A 109 18.91 -18.72 8.66
C LEU A 109 18.58 -18.83 7.16
N ALA A 110 19.49 -19.40 6.36
CA ALA A 110 19.25 -19.60 4.93
C ALA A 110 17.99 -20.45 4.65
N SER A 111 17.65 -21.38 5.54
CA SER A 111 16.41 -22.18 5.49
C SER A 111 15.13 -21.36 5.64
N SER A 112 15.22 -20.10 6.09
CA SER A 112 14.08 -19.19 6.21
C SER A 112 13.71 -18.47 4.91
N ALA A 113 14.49 -18.66 3.82
CA ALA A 113 14.31 -17.99 2.54
C ALA A 113 14.08 -16.47 2.69
N PRO A 114 15.06 -15.72 3.24
CA PRO A 114 14.91 -14.31 3.60
C PRO A 114 14.53 -13.39 2.42
N GLU A 115 14.75 -13.82 1.17
CA GLU A 115 14.32 -13.17 -0.07
C GLU A 115 12.81 -13.23 -0.32
N THR A 116 12.09 -14.07 0.42
CA THR A 116 10.64 -14.21 0.33
C THR A 116 9.95 -12.91 0.75
N CYS A 117 9.13 -12.36 -0.13
CA CYS A 117 8.36 -11.16 0.13
C CYS A 117 6.95 -11.24 -0.44
N THR A 118 6.04 -10.47 0.16
CA THR A 118 4.69 -10.30 -0.35
C THR A 118 4.67 -9.13 -1.33
N LEU A 119 4.32 -9.40 -2.58
CA LEU A 119 3.99 -8.39 -3.59
C LEU A 119 2.50 -8.07 -3.53
N SER A 120 2.19 -6.80 -3.29
CA SER A 120 0.84 -6.24 -3.32
C SER A 120 0.69 -5.33 -4.53
N THR A 121 -0.39 -5.52 -5.29
CA THR A 121 -0.76 -4.72 -6.48
C THR A 121 -2.26 -4.44 -6.47
N ALA A 122 -2.70 -3.38 -7.15
CA ALA A 122 -4.12 -3.01 -7.20
C ALA A 122 -4.62 -2.84 -8.63
N SER A 123 -5.78 -3.41 -8.94
CA SER A 123 -6.44 -3.27 -10.24
C SER A 123 -7.16 -1.93 -10.35
N LEU A 124 -6.91 -1.16 -11.40
CA LEU A 124 -7.73 0.00 -11.77
C LEU A 124 -8.75 -0.39 -12.86
N PRO A 125 -9.94 0.23 -12.90
CA PRO A 125 -10.41 1.33 -12.03
C PRO A 125 -10.98 0.86 -10.67
N SER A 126 -11.17 -0.45 -10.46
CA SER A 126 -11.87 -0.98 -9.27
C SER A 126 -11.20 -0.66 -7.92
N GLY A 127 -9.89 -0.39 -7.91
CA GLY A 127 -9.08 -0.27 -6.70
C GLY A 127 -8.86 -1.59 -5.96
N ARG A 128 -9.30 -2.74 -6.52
CA ARG A 128 -9.20 -4.04 -5.86
C ARG A 128 -7.74 -4.44 -5.68
N VAL A 129 -7.34 -4.62 -4.43
CA VAL A 129 -5.98 -5.07 -4.07
C VAL A 129 -5.89 -6.58 -4.15
N SER A 130 -4.73 -7.08 -4.58
CA SER A 130 -4.37 -8.48 -4.48
C SER A 130 -2.91 -8.61 -4.07
N ALA A 131 -2.61 -9.66 -3.31
CA ALA A 131 -1.26 -9.92 -2.80
C ALA A 131 -0.86 -11.38 -3.08
N ARG A 132 0.44 -11.61 -3.24
CA ARG A 132 1.03 -12.96 -3.36
C ARG A 132 2.48 -12.95 -2.92
N ILE A 133 3.00 -14.14 -2.63
CA ILE A 133 4.42 -14.33 -2.35
C ILE A 133 5.21 -14.33 -3.66
N VAL A 134 6.35 -13.62 -3.64
CA VAL A 134 7.38 -13.61 -4.66
C VAL A 134 8.75 -13.66 -3.98
N TYR A 135 9.81 -13.87 -4.76
CA TYR A 135 11.17 -13.89 -4.26
C TYR A 135 11.94 -12.71 -4.84
N LEU A 136 12.59 -11.93 -3.98
CA LEU A 136 13.61 -10.97 -4.39
C LEU A 136 14.75 -11.71 -5.06
N LYS A 137 15.22 -11.21 -6.21
CA LYS A 137 16.32 -11.85 -6.97
C LYS A 137 17.50 -10.93 -7.20
N GLU A 138 17.27 -9.63 -7.36
CA GLU A 138 18.37 -8.68 -7.45
C GLU A 138 18.04 -7.43 -6.64
N LEU A 139 19.09 -6.83 -6.08
CA LEU A 139 19.07 -5.47 -5.58
C LEU A 139 20.02 -4.65 -6.46
N ASP A 140 19.50 -3.67 -7.17
CA ASP A 140 20.32 -2.72 -7.92
C ASP A 140 20.23 -1.31 -7.33
N GLU A 141 20.97 -0.38 -7.91
CA GLU A 141 21.05 1.00 -7.42
C GLU A 141 19.72 1.76 -7.49
N ARG A 142 18.76 1.23 -8.26
CA ARG A 142 17.46 1.85 -8.52
C ARG A 142 16.34 1.20 -7.70
N GLY A 143 16.48 -0.07 -7.29
CA GLY A 143 15.47 -0.72 -6.47
C GLY A 143 15.56 -2.25 -6.36
N TRP A 144 14.41 -2.85 -6.05
CA TRP A 144 14.26 -4.28 -5.78
C TRP A 144 13.70 -4.99 -7.01
N VAL A 145 14.39 -6.04 -7.47
CA VAL A 145 14.04 -6.74 -8.71
C VAL A 145 13.43 -8.10 -8.41
N ILE A 146 12.27 -8.35 -9.02
CA ILE A 146 11.54 -9.61 -8.97
C ILE A 146 11.26 -10.11 -10.39
N TYR A 147 11.40 -11.42 -10.60
CA TYR A 147 11.15 -12.06 -11.90
C TYR A 147 9.86 -12.86 -11.87
N SER A 148 9.06 -12.72 -12.92
CA SER A 148 7.79 -13.43 -13.03
C SER A 148 7.26 -13.47 -14.46
N ASN A 149 6.11 -14.12 -14.63
CA ASN A 149 5.28 -13.88 -15.81
C ASN A 149 4.48 -12.59 -15.59
N TRP A 150 4.88 -11.54 -16.31
CA TRP A 150 4.27 -10.21 -16.29
C TRP A 150 3.45 -9.92 -17.55
N GLY A 151 3.61 -10.75 -18.59
CA GLY A 151 2.81 -10.70 -19.81
C GLY A 151 1.42 -11.34 -19.66
N SER A 152 1.18 -12.10 -18.59
CA SER A 152 -0.18 -12.59 -18.26
C SER A 152 -1.14 -11.43 -18.08
N ARG A 153 -2.28 -11.47 -18.80
CA ARG A 153 -3.32 -10.45 -18.69
C ARG A 153 -4.21 -10.65 -17.47
N GLU A 154 -4.04 -11.76 -16.78
CA GLU A 154 -4.72 -12.09 -15.53
C GLU A 154 -3.80 -11.80 -14.34
N GLY A 155 -4.42 -11.63 -13.17
CA GLY A 155 -3.69 -11.40 -11.93
C GLY A 155 -2.75 -10.19 -12.00
N LYS A 156 -1.51 -10.35 -11.56
CA LYS A 156 -0.58 -9.23 -11.36
C LYS A 156 -0.11 -8.56 -12.66
N GLY A 157 0.06 -9.31 -13.76
CA GLY A 157 0.56 -8.75 -15.02
C GLY A 157 -0.42 -7.74 -15.61
N GLY A 158 -1.69 -8.18 -15.75
CA GLY A 158 -2.78 -7.31 -16.19
C GLY A 158 -3.04 -6.13 -15.25
N GLN A 159 -2.96 -6.35 -13.93
CA GLN A 159 -3.11 -5.26 -12.94
C GLN A 159 -2.06 -4.16 -13.11
N VAL A 160 -0.80 -4.54 -13.34
CA VAL A 160 0.32 -3.60 -13.34
C VAL A 160 0.48 -2.92 -14.70
N PHE A 161 0.39 -3.68 -15.79
CA PHE A 161 0.77 -3.18 -17.11
C PHE A 161 -0.38 -2.95 -18.08
N GLY A 162 -1.60 -3.44 -17.80
CA GLY A 162 -2.82 -3.16 -18.58
C GLY A 162 -2.59 -3.07 -20.09
N LEU A 163 -2.56 -4.21 -20.76
CA LEU A 163 -2.49 -4.28 -22.22
C LEU A 163 -3.90 -4.45 -22.77
N ASP A 164 -4.25 -3.82 -23.90
CA ASP A 164 -5.54 -4.02 -24.60
C ASP A 164 -5.47 -5.26 -25.54
N GLY A 165 -6.58 -5.98 -25.76
CA GLY A 165 -6.61 -7.23 -26.57
C GLY A 165 -7.34 -8.45 -25.97
N SER A 166 -7.63 -9.46 -26.80
CA SER A 166 -8.39 -10.67 -26.44
C SER A 166 -7.55 -11.82 -25.87
N ASP A 167 -6.23 -11.81 -26.09
CA ASP A 167 -5.39 -13.00 -25.92
C ASP A 167 -4.77 -13.08 -24.52
N THR A 168 -5.13 -14.08 -23.71
CA THR A 168 -4.72 -14.25 -22.29
C THR A 168 -3.23 -14.05 -21.94
N LEU A 169 -2.30 -14.17 -22.89
CA LEU A 169 -0.86 -13.87 -22.72
C LEU A 169 -0.38 -12.84 -23.75
N GLY A 170 0.16 -11.72 -23.25
CA GLY A 170 0.86 -10.72 -24.04
C GLY A 170 2.38 -10.76 -23.83
N ALA A 171 3.11 -9.99 -24.63
CA ALA A 171 4.55 -9.79 -24.40
C ALA A 171 4.79 -8.93 -23.15
N MET A 172 5.95 -9.12 -22.53
CA MET A 172 6.44 -8.28 -21.45
C MET A 172 6.64 -6.85 -22.00
N PRO A 173 6.17 -5.79 -21.32
CA PRO A 173 6.37 -4.43 -21.79
C PRO A 173 7.85 -4.04 -21.74
N GLU A 174 8.35 -3.41 -22.80
CA GLU A 174 9.71 -2.86 -22.81
C GLU A 174 9.79 -1.54 -22.03
N PRO A 175 10.95 -1.20 -21.42
CA PRO A 175 11.12 0.05 -20.69
C PRO A 175 10.80 1.33 -21.50
N THR A 176 10.97 1.28 -22.82
CA THR A 176 10.78 2.41 -23.74
C THR A 176 9.34 2.58 -24.22
N SER A 177 8.51 1.52 -24.21
CA SER A 177 7.10 1.60 -24.63
C SER A 177 6.18 2.21 -23.55
N ILE A 178 6.77 2.57 -22.43
CA ILE A 178 6.12 3.08 -21.22
C ILE A 178 5.78 4.57 -21.31
N THR A 179 6.41 5.33 -22.20
CA THR A 179 6.25 6.78 -22.25
C THR A 179 5.07 7.25 -23.12
N SER A 180 4.39 6.37 -23.87
CA SER A 180 3.29 6.73 -24.78
C SER A 180 1.90 6.43 -24.19
N GLU A 181 1.25 7.48 -23.68
CA GLU A 181 -0.18 7.87 -23.61
C GLU A 181 -1.39 6.90 -23.71
N ALA A 182 -1.25 5.57 -23.66
CA ALA A 182 -2.39 4.67 -23.52
C ALA A 182 -2.10 3.60 -22.45
N ARG A 183 -2.57 3.82 -21.22
CA ARG A 183 -2.31 2.90 -20.10
C ARG A 183 -3.58 2.60 -19.34
N THR A 184 -3.98 1.34 -19.34
CA THR A 184 -5.09 0.83 -18.54
C THR A 184 -4.64 0.22 -17.20
N GLY A 185 -3.33 -0.01 -17.00
CA GLY A 185 -2.75 -0.66 -15.80
C GLY A 185 -2.23 0.29 -14.71
N ASN A 186 -2.08 -0.23 -13.49
CA ASN A 186 -1.59 0.47 -12.31
C ASN A 186 -0.19 0.01 -11.87
N ARG A 187 0.82 0.82 -12.15
CA ARG A 187 2.22 0.48 -11.86
C ARG A 187 2.62 0.63 -10.39
N TRP A 188 1.74 1.09 -9.52
CA TRP A 188 2.04 1.16 -8.09
C TRP A 188 2.01 -0.24 -7.47
N GLY A 189 3.06 -0.54 -6.72
CA GLY A 189 3.20 -1.80 -6.00
C GLY A 189 3.87 -1.61 -4.64
N ALA A 190 3.76 -2.65 -3.81
CA ALA A 190 4.47 -2.73 -2.54
C ALA A 190 5.08 -4.11 -2.34
N LEU A 191 6.30 -4.15 -1.79
CA LEU A 191 6.96 -5.36 -1.32
C LEU A 191 7.03 -5.33 0.21
N THR A 192 6.63 -6.42 0.86
CA THR A 192 6.77 -6.58 2.31
C THR A 192 7.61 -7.81 2.63
N PHE A 193 8.72 -7.60 3.33
CA PHE A 193 9.60 -8.62 3.88
C PHE A 193 9.27 -8.80 5.35
N ASN A 194 8.98 -10.02 5.77
CA ASN A 194 8.72 -10.35 7.18
C ASN A 194 9.75 -11.36 7.68
N TRP A 195 10.68 -10.89 8.50
CA TRP A 195 11.71 -11.72 9.10
C TRP A 195 11.38 -11.98 10.57
N GLY A 196 10.43 -12.89 10.77
CA GLY A 196 9.89 -13.21 12.10
C GLY A 196 10.93 -13.66 13.11
N SER A 197 11.96 -14.42 12.70
CA SER A 197 13.02 -14.93 13.59
C SER A 197 13.87 -13.84 14.24
N VAL A 198 14.01 -12.70 13.56
CA VAL A 198 14.73 -11.52 14.04
C VAL A 198 13.78 -10.37 14.34
N GLU A 199 12.47 -10.63 14.40
CA GLU A 199 11.43 -9.65 14.71
C GLU A 199 11.54 -8.36 13.88
N ARG A 200 11.83 -8.48 12.57
CA ARG A 200 11.97 -7.33 11.67
C ARG A 200 11.02 -7.41 10.49
N GLN A 201 10.66 -6.25 9.99
CA GLN A 201 9.89 -6.11 8.77
C GLN A 201 10.48 -4.98 7.93
N VAL A 202 10.53 -5.18 6.61
CA VAL A 202 10.82 -4.11 5.66
C VAL A 202 9.64 -3.95 4.71
N ARG A 203 9.18 -2.72 4.53
CA ARG A 203 8.16 -2.37 3.53
C ARG A 203 8.78 -1.45 2.50
N VAL A 204 8.59 -1.77 1.22
CA VAL A 204 9.05 -0.97 0.10
C VAL A 204 7.83 -0.63 -0.74
N GLU A 205 7.59 0.65 -1.02
CA GLU A 205 6.45 1.15 -1.78
C GLU A 205 6.95 2.01 -2.93
N GLY A 206 6.41 1.82 -4.14
CA GLY A 206 6.82 2.63 -5.28
C GLY A 206 6.33 2.11 -6.63
N LEU A 207 7.01 2.53 -7.69
CA LEU A 207 6.64 2.24 -9.08
C LEU A 207 7.33 0.96 -9.58
N LEU A 208 6.55 0.11 -10.24
CA LEU A 208 7.01 -1.06 -10.95
C LEU A 208 7.42 -0.70 -12.37
N GLU A 209 8.68 -0.92 -12.69
CA GLU A 209 9.28 -0.72 -14.01
C GLU A 209 9.78 -2.05 -14.57
N PRO A 210 9.40 -2.45 -15.79
CA PRO A 210 9.96 -3.64 -16.41
C PRO A 210 11.45 -3.45 -16.68
N LEU A 211 12.17 -4.56 -16.62
CA LEU A 211 13.57 -4.63 -17.06
C LEU A 211 13.63 -4.78 -18.58
N SER A 212 14.77 -4.47 -19.20
CA SER A 212 14.93 -4.78 -20.62
C SER A 212 14.92 -6.29 -20.86
N ARG A 213 14.64 -6.69 -22.11
CA ARG A 213 14.73 -8.10 -22.51
C ARG A 213 16.11 -8.69 -22.23
N GLU A 214 17.17 -7.95 -22.50
CA GLU A 214 18.56 -8.37 -22.28
C GLU A 214 18.84 -8.57 -20.79
N GLU A 215 18.37 -7.66 -19.93
CA GLU A 215 18.49 -7.80 -18.49
C GLU A 215 17.74 -9.03 -17.96
N SER A 216 16.55 -9.28 -18.52
CA SER A 216 15.75 -10.45 -18.17
C SER A 216 16.39 -11.75 -18.64
N GLU A 217 17.07 -11.72 -19.79
CA GLU A 217 17.72 -12.89 -20.37
C GLU A 217 18.97 -13.31 -19.59
N MET A 218 19.71 -12.34 -19.01
CA MET A 218 20.86 -12.64 -18.15
C MET A 218 20.46 -13.50 -16.95
N TYR A 219 19.41 -13.11 -16.22
CA TYR A 219 18.90 -13.91 -15.11
C TYR A 219 18.18 -15.19 -15.59
N TRP A 220 17.50 -15.17 -16.74
CA TRP A 220 16.86 -16.36 -17.29
C TRP A 220 17.85 -17.52 -17.52
N ARG A 221 19.05 -17.21 -18.04
CA ARG A 221 20.10 -18.20 -18.31
C ARG A 221 20.65 -18.87 -17.05
N THR A 222 20.58 -18.23 -15.88
CA THR A 222 21.04 -18.83 -14.62
C THR A 222 20.06 -19.86 -14.06
N ARG A 223 18.82 -19.90 -14.57
CA ARG A 223 17.79 -20.83 -14.10
C ARG A 223 18.05 -22.24 -14.60
N GLU A 224 17.81 -23.20 -13.71
CA GLU A 224 17.84 -24.63 -14.06
C GLU A 224 16.91 -24.95 -15.23
N ARG A 225 17.28 -25.94 -16.03
CA ARG A 225 16.55 -26.30 -17.26
C ARG A 225 15.07 -26.61 -17.00
N GLY A 226 14.74 -27.35 -15.94
CA GLY A 226 13.36 -27.62 -15.54
C GLY A 226 12.56 -26.35 -15.20
N SER A 227 13.21 -25.38 -14.55
CA SER A 227 12.64 -24.05 -14.28
C SER A 227 12.38 -23.24 -15.56
N ARG A 228 13.27 -23.34 -16.55
CA ARG A 228 13.11 -22.71 -17.87
C ARG A 228 11.94 -23.34 -18.65
N ILE A 229 11.82 -24.67 -18.63
CA ILE A 229 10.68 -25.41 -19.20
C ILE A 229 9.37 -25.01 -18.53
N GLY A 230 9.31 -25.04 -17.20
CA GLY A 230 8.12 -24.64 -16.45
C GLY A 230 7.71 -23.18 -16.71
N GLY A 231 8.68 -22.30 -16.93
CA GLY A 231 8.42 -20.92 -17.35
C GLY A 231 7.75 -20.80 -18.71
N TRP A 232 8.03 -21.68 -19.67
CA TRP A 232 7.34 -21.76 -20.95
C TRP A 232 5.97 -22.43 -20.86
N ALA A 233 5.85 -23.49 -20.06
CA ALA A 233 4.63 -24.27 -19.92
C ALA A 233 3.53 -23.54 -19.12
N SER A 234 3.90 -22.65 -18.19
CA SER A 234 2.96 -22.04 -17.25
C SER A 234 2.29 -20.78 -17.78
N TRP A 235 0.99 -20.86 -18.04
CA TRP A 235 0.09 -19.71 -18.20
C TRP A 235 -0.28 -19.15 -16.83
N GLN A 236 0.70 -18.54 -16.19
CA GLN A 236 0.60 -18.10 -14.80
C GLN A 236 -0.62 -17.20 -14.58
N SER A 237 -1.30 -17.44 -13.45
CA SER A 237 -2.54 -16.78 -13.02
C SER A 237 -3.84 -17.24 -13.67
N ARG A 238 -3.79 -18.14 -14.66
CA ARG A 238 -4.98 -18.85 -15.13
C ARG A 238 -5.48 -19.82 -14.06
N VAL A 239 -6.73 -19.60 -13.66
CA VAL A 239 -7.40 -20.42 -12.65
C VAL A 239 -7.72 -21.79 -13.24
N LEU A 240 -7.26 -22.87 -12.60
CA LEU A 240 -7.54 -24.25 -13.01
C LEU A 240 -8.95 -24.68 -12.62
N TRP A 241 -9.41 -24.23 -11.45
CA TRP A 241 -10.72 -24.52 -10.92
C TRP A 241 -11.23 -23.35 -10.08
N SER A 242 -12.54 -23.06 -10.17
CA SER A 242 -13.20 -22.00 -9.42
C SER A 242 -14.55 -22.49 -8.91
N ALA A 243 -14.88 -22.13 -7.68
CA ALA A 243 -16.16 -22.42 -7.05
C ALA A 243 -17.28 -21.43 -7.44
N GLU A 244 -17.02 -20.51 -8.37
CA GLU A 244 -18.01 -19.50 -8.78
C GLU A 244 -19.16 -20.14 -9.57
N PRO A 245 -20.44 -19.83 -9.24
CA PRO A 245 -21.61 -20.54 -9.78
C PRO A 245 -21.65 -20.63 -11.31
N GLY A 246 -21.25 -19.56 -12.01
CA GLY A 246 -21.27 -19.51 -13.48
C GLY A 246 -20.17 -20.32 -14.19
N GLN A 247 -19.05 -20.63 -13.52
CA GLN A 247 -17.97 -21.44 -14.11
C GLN A 247 -18.18 -22.93 -13.89
N MET A 248 -18.94 -23.32 -12.86
CA MET A 248 -19.36 -24.71 -12.67
C MET A 248 -20.27 -25.19 -13.81
N GLU A 249 -21.21 -24.37 -14.26
CA GLU A 249 -22.13 -24.71 -15.37
C GLU A 249 -21.38 -24.87 -16.71
N GLU A 250 -20.42 -24.00 -16.99
CA GLU A 250 -19.53 -24.09 -18.18
C GLU A 250 -18.67 -25.36 -18.12
N ASN A 251 -18.09 -25.68 -16.96
CA ASN A 251 -17.32 -26.91 -16.77
C ASN A 251 -18.20 -28.17 -16.90
N GLN A 252 -19.44 -28.14 -16.40
CA GLN A 252 -20.40 -29.23 -16.59
C GLN A 252 -20.83 -29.38 -18.06
N ARG A 253 -21.03 -28.28 -18.80
CA ARG A 253 -21.31 -28.30 -20.25
C ARG A 253 -20.15 -28.85 -21.08
N ARG A 254 -18.90 -28.53 -20.75
CA ARG A 254 -17.74 -29.09 -21.44
C ARG A 254 -17.62 -30.60 -21.22
N LYS A 255 -17.92 -31.08 -20.01
CA LYS A 255 -17.97 -32.53 -19.69
C LYS A 255 -19.03 -33.27 -20.50
N SER A 256 -20.22 -32.70 -20.66
CA SER A 256 -21.29 -33.34 -21.44
C SER A 256 -20.97 -33.39 -22.94
N VAL A 257 -20.33 -32.35 -23.50
CA VAL A 257 -19.87 -32.32 -24.90
C VAL A 257 -18.72 -33.31 -25.16
N ALA A 258 -17.71 -33.36 -24.29
CA ALA A 258 -16.60 -34.31 -24.43
C ALA A 258 -17.05 -35.79 -24.35
N LYS A 259 -18.04 -36.08 -23.48
CA LYS A 259 -18.66 -37.41 -23.37
C LYS A 259 -19.45 -37.80 -24.63
N LEU A 260 -20.04 -36.84 -25.34
CA LEU A 260 -20.72 -37.07 -26.62
C LEU A 260 -19.72 -37.28 -27.77
N GLN A 261 -18.59 -36.58 -27.77
CA GLN A 261 -17.56 -36.72 -28.80
C GLN A 261 -16.81 -38.06 -28.71
N GLY A 262 -16.52 -38.53 -27.49
CA GLY A 262 -15.87 -39.83 -27.25
C GLY A 262 -16.71 -41.06 -27.61
N ALA A 263 -17.99 -40.88 -27.94
CA ALA A 263 -18.87 -41.95 -28.42
C ALA A 263 -18.81 -42.15 -29.96
N PHE A 264 -18.16 -41.25 -30.70
CA PHE A 264 -18.18 -41.26 -32.18
C PHE A 264 -16.90 -41.81 -32.83
N ASP A 265 -15.78 -41.90 -32.12
CA ASP A 265 -14.54 -42.49 -32.63
C ASP A 265 -14.22 -43.78 -31.87
N GLY A 266 -14.59 -44.91 -32.47
CA GLY A 266 -14.52 -46.26 -31.91
C GLY A 266 -13.10 -46.83 -31.74
N ASN A 267 -12.15 -46.04 -31.23
CA ASN A 267 -10.78 -46.52 -30.99
C ASN A 267 -10.10 -45.84 -29.80
N SER A 268 -10.73 -45.87 -28.62
CA SER A 268 -10.08 -45.47 -27.36
C SER A 268 -9.81 -46.68 -26.48
N ILE A 269 -8.53 -47.07 -26.40
CA ILE A 269 -8.00 -48.01 -25.43
C ILE A 269 -7.83 -47.22 -24.12
N VAL A 270 -8.85 -47.23 -23.28
CA VAL A 270 -8.71 -46.87 -21.86
C VAL A 270 -9.34 -48.00 -21.04
N PRO A 271 -8.54 -48.78 -20.30
CA PRO A 271 -9.05 -49.81 -19.40
C PRO A 271 -10.06 -49.25 -18.40
N ALA A 272 -11.10 -50.04 -18.11
CA ALA A 272 -12.29 -49.64 -17.34
C ALA A 272 -12.08 -49.55 -15.81
N ASP A 273 -10.82 -49.45 -15.34
CA ASP A 273 -10.42 -49.59 -13.94
C ASP A 273 -9.55 -48.43 -13.43
N ILE A 274 -9.61 -47.26 -14.06
CA ILE A 274 -9.02 -46.03 -13.51
C ILE A 274 -10.08 -45.30 -12.66
N ASP A 275 -9.79 -45.18 -11.37
CA ASP A 275 -10.59 -44.52 -10.35
C ASP A 275 -10.94 -43.08 -10.77
N GLN A 276 -12.24 -42.78 -10.97
CA GLN A 276 -12.78 -41.51 -11.50
C GLN A 276 -12.63 -40.30 -10.56
N THR A 277 -11.77 -40.39 -9.54
CA THR A 277 -11.71 -39.42 -8.44
C THR A 277 -10.57 -38.41 -8.51
N ASP A 278 -9.57 -38.59 -9.39
CA ASP A 278 -8.35 -37.75 -9.41
C ASP A 278 -8.07 -36.96 -10.72
N ASP A 279 -8.89 -37.10 -11.78
CA ASP A 279 -8.52 -36.56 -13.10
C ASP A 279 -8.92 -35.08 -13.38
N GLU A 280 -9.61 -34.39 -12.47
CA GLU A 280 -10.34 -33.15 -12.84
C GLU A 280 -10.00 -31.88 -12.03
N ASP A 281 -8.84 -31.81 -11.37
CA ASP A 281 -8.36 -30.60 -10.67
C ASP A 281 -7.54 -29.64 -11.57
N GLY A 282 -7.37 -29.99 -12.85
CA GLY A 282 -6.59 -29.23 -13.83
C GLY A 282 -5.08 -29.46 -13.78
N ARG A 283 -4.60 -30.32 -12.87
CA ARG A 283 -3.17 -30.70 -12.77
C ARG A 283 -2.68 -31.43 -14.02
N ALA A 284 -3.47 -32.37 -14.56
CA ALA A 284 -3.12 -33.13 -15.76
C ALA A 284 -2.83 -32.23 -16.98
N LEU A 285 -3.55 -31.11 -17.11
CA LEU A 285 -3.32 -30.11 -18.17
C LEU A 285 -1.94 -29.45 -18.03
N LEU A 286 -1.51 -29.12 -16.81
CA LEU A 286 -0.20 -28.55 -16.56
C LEU A 286 0.92 -29.55 -16.88
N GLU A 287 0.75 -30.81 -16.51
CA GLU A 287 1.74 -31.85 -16.78
C GLU A 287 1.86 -32.15 -18.27
N LEU A 288 0.74 -32.17 -18.99
CA LEU A 288 0.73 -32.26 -20.45
C LEU A 288 1.52 -31.10 -21.09
N LYS A 289 1.31 -29.87 -20.61
CA LYS A 289 2.04 -28.69 -21.10
C LYS A 289 3.53 -28.74 -20.80
N VAL A 290 3.92 -29.24 -19.64
CA VAL A 290 5.33 -29.47 -19.30
C VAL A 290 5.94 -30.47 -20.29
N LYS A 291 5.29 -31.62 -20.51
CA LYS A 291 5.75 -32.63 -21.48
C LYS A 291 5.86 -32.07 -22.90
N GLU A 292 4.89 -31.27 -23.34
CA GLU A 292 4.92 -30.58 -24.64
C GLU A 292 6.16 -29.68 -24.78
N MET A 293 6.47 -28.90 -23.73
CA MET A 293 7.66 -28.03 -23.73
C MET A 293 8.97 -28.81 -23.58
N GLU A 294 8.98 -29.91 -22.82
CA GLU A 294 10.13 -30.82 -22.72
C GLU A 294 10.50 -31.41 -24.08
N GLU A 295 9.51 -31.89 -24.84
CA GLU A 295 9.73 -32.42 -26.18
C GLU A 295 10.15 -31.31 -27.15
N ARG A 296 9.47 -30.15 -27.11
CA ARG A 296 9.81 -28.99 -27.96
C ARG A 296 11.25 -28.53 -27.79
N PHE A 297 11.78 -28.57 -26.56
CA PHE A 297 13.12 -28.09 -26.24
C PHE A 297 14.14 -29.20 -26.00
N LYS A 298 13.82 -30.46 -26.34
CA LYS A 298 14.65 -31.63 -26.06
C LYS A 298 16.09 -31.47 -26.53
N ASP A 299 16.28 -31.01 -27.76
CA ASP A 299 17.59 -30.81 -28.40
C ASP A 299 18.08 -29.34 -28.33
N VAL A 300 17.43 -28.52 -27.51
CA VAL A 300 17.79 -27.11 -27.30
C VAL A 300 18.52 -26.99 -25.97
N GLU A 301 19.83 -26.75 -26.03
CA GLU A 301 20.69 -26.55 -24.86
C GLU A 301 20.29 -25.26 -24.11
N ASP A 302 20.19 -24.16 -24.84
CA ASP A 302 19.79 -22.86 -24.32
C ASP A 302 18.36 -22.50 -24.66
N ILE A 303 17.45 -22.85 -23.75
CA ILE A 303 16.03 -22.51 -23.87
C ILE A 303 15.88 -20.98 -23.86
N PRO A 304 15.30 -20.38 -24.92
CA PRO A 304 15.19 -18.93 -25.03
C PRO A 304 14.23 -18.36 -23.97
N LEU A 305 14.37 -17.08 -23.68
CA LEU A 305 13.46 -16.36 -22.79
C LEU A 305 12.05 -16.25 -23.42
N PRO A 306 10.98 -16.72 -22.74
CA PRO A 306 9.61 -16.53 -23.22
C PRO A 306 9.24 -15.04 -23.34
N PRO A 307 8.47 -14.65 -24.36
CA PRO A 307 8.12 -13.24 -24.58
C PRO A 307 7.29 -12.62 -23.45
N PHE A 308 6.58 -13.42 -22.67
CA PHE A 308 5.71 -12.99 -21.55
C PHE A 308 6.41 -13.02 -20.18
N TRP A 309 7.65 -13.50 -20.11
CA TRP A 309 8.41 -13.63 -18.87
C TRP A 309 9.49 -12.56 -18.78
N GLY A 310 9.70 -11.99 -17.61
CA GLY A 310 10.75 -10.99 -17.42
C GLY A 310 10.92 -10.52 -15.98
N GLY A 311 11.87 -9.62 -15.80
CA GLY A 311 12.08 -8.91 -14.55
C GLY A 311 11.23 -7.64 -14.47
N VAL A 312 10.82 -7.30 -13.26
CA VAL A 312 10.30 -5.97 -12.90
C VAL A 312 11.06 -5.47 -11.69
N ARG A 313 11.40 -4.19 -11.71
CA ARG A 313 12.04 -3.43 -10.65
C ARG A 313 11.00 -2.58 -9.94
N LEU A 314 10.95 -2.68 -8.62
CA LEU A 314 10.24 -1.74 -7.76
C LEU A 314 11.20 -0.58 -7.42
N VAL A 315 10.99 0.58 -8.03
CA VAL A 315 11.70 1.83 -7.72
C VAL A 315 11.05 2.45 -6.49
N PRO A 316 11.77 2.61 -5.36
CA PRO A 316 11.18 3.03 -4.10
C PRO A 316 10.78 4.51 -4.12
N GLU A 317 9.54 4.80 -3.76
CA GLU A 317 9.13 6.11 -3.26
C GLU A 317 9.28 6.18 -1.74
N SER A 318 9.02 5.08 -1.04
CA SER A 318 9.29 5.01 0.39
C SER A 318 9.72 3.62 0.84
N VAL A 319 10.55 3.58 1.88
CA VAL A 319 11.07 2.35 2.49
C VAL A 319 10.94 2.47 4.00
N GLU A 320 10.24 1.53 4.64
CA GLU A 320 10.08 1.48 6.09
C GLU A 320 10.80 0.27 6.67
N PHE A 321 11.62 0.53 7.70
CA PHE A 321 12.30 -0.46 8.53
C PHE A 321 11.61 -0.49 9.88
N TRP A 322 11.05 -1.66 10.22
CA TRP A 322 10.36 -1.89 11.48
C TRP A 322 11.10 -2.96 12.29
N GLN A 323 11.25 -2.72 13.59
CA GLN A 323 11.87 -3.67 14.53
C GLN A 323 11.02 -3.87 15.79
N GLY A 324 10.77 -5.13 16.11
CA GLY A 324 10.03 -5.59 17.27
C GLY A 324 10.71 -5.21 18.59
N ARG A 325 9.90 -4.89 19.60
CA ARG A 325 10.34 -4.46 20.93
C ARG A 325 9.43 -5.05 22.00
N ARG A 326 10.02 -5.48 23.13
CA ARG A 326 9.30 -6.08 24.28
C ARG A 326 8.16 -5.19 24.78
N SER A 327 8.35 -3.89 24.77
CA SER A 327 7.39 -2.89 25.25
C SER A 327 6.21 -2.64 24.31
N ARG A 328 6.21 -3.23 23.10
CA ARG A 328 5.30 -2.89 21.99
C ARG A 328 5.47 -1.48 21.42
N LEU A 329 6.42 -0.71 21.95
CA LEU A 329 6.91 0.52 21.34
C LEU A 329 7.97 0.15 20.32
N HIS A 330 7.53 -0.25 19.13
CA HIS A 330 8.38 -0.70 18.04
C HIS A 330 9.16 0.45 17.41
N ASP A 331 10.38 0.15 17.01
CA ASP A 331 11.20 1.13 16.29
C ASP A 331 10.79 1.14 14.81
N ARG A 332 10.54 2.33 14.26
CA ARG A 332 10.10 2.52 12.87
C ARG A 332 10.86 3.66 12.23
N PHE A 333 11.62 3.36 11.18
CA PHE A 333 12.35 4.34 10.38
C PHE A 333 11.85 4.30 8.95
N ARG A 334 11.49 5.46 8.41
CA ARG A 334 10.96 5.58 7.06
C ARG A 334 11.83 6.51 6.22
N TYR A 335 12.30 5.99 5.10
CA TYR A 335 12.89 6.76 4.02
C TYR A 335 11.78 7.15 3.04
N VAL A 336 11.81 8.40 2.60
CA VAL A 336 10.92 8.91 1.56
C VAL A 336 11.79 9.56 0.50
N ARG A 337 11.54 9.22 -0.76
CA ARG A 337 12.22 9.83 -1.91
C ARG A 337 11.79 11.29 -2.00
N VAL A 338 12.76 12.20 -1.92
CA VAL A 338 12.55 13.63 -2.15
C VAL A 338 12.91 13.90 -3.61
N GLU A 339 11.95 14.40 -4.40
CA GLU A 339 12.24 14.88 -5.75
C GLU A 339 12.89 16.26 -5.66
N GLY A 340 14.11 16.39 -6.18
CA GLY A 340 14.84 17.66 -6.20
C GLY A 340 15.97 17.61 -7.22
N GLU A 341 16.10 18.71 -7.97
CA GLU A 341 17.20 19.03 -8.89
C GLU A 341 18.54 18.64 -8.28
N GLU A 342 19.42 18.07 -9.10
CA GLU A 342 20.78 17.58 -8.79
C GLU A 342 21.39 18.08 -7.45
N GLU A 343 21.82 17.12 -6.62
CA GLU A 343 22.83 17.35 -5.57
C GLU A 343 22.59 18.54 -4.62
N VAL A 344 21.59 18.43 -3.74
CA VAL A 344 21.72 19.06 -2.41
C VAL A 344 21.51 17.99 -1.35
N CYS A 345 22.63 17.34 -0.99
CA CYS A 345 22.77 16.81 0.36
C CYS A 345 22.33 17.90 1.34
N ASN A 346 21.33 17.62 2.16
CA ASN A 346 21.44 17.68 3.62
C ASN A 346 20.09 17.36 4.29
N LEU A 347 20.05 16.17 4.90
CA LEU A 347 19.54 15.86 6.23
C LEU A 347 18.33 16.68 6.74
N ILE A 348 17.19 16.00 6.87
CA ILE A 348 16.28 16.22 8.01
C ILE A 348 16.00 14.86 8.65
N THR A 349 16.95 14.41 9.46
CA THR A 349 16.68 13.51 10.58
C THR A 349 16.36 14.38 11.78
N GLN A 350 15.12 14.35 12.27
CA GLN A 350 14.84 14.89 13.60
C GLN A 350 15.18 13.84 14.67
N PRO A 351 15.98 14.22 15.67
CA PRO A 351 15.74 13.82 17.04
C PRO A 351 15.47 15.04 17.92
N SER A 352 14.58 14.84 18.89
CA SER A 352 14.30 15.76 19.99
C SER A 352 15.52 15.92 20.91
N GLU A 353 15.88 17.17 21.26
CA GLU A 353 15.96 17.71 22.64
C GLU A 353 16.81 19.00 22.73
N TYR A 354 16.26 19.97 23.47
CA TYR A 354 16.91 20.94 24.39
C TYR A 354 18.15 21.79 23.99
N HIS A 355 17.98 23.10 24.28
CA HIS A 355 18.95 24.14 24.67
C HIS A 355 19.61 25.06 23.61
N GLY A 356 19.33 26.36 23.77
CA GLY A 356 20.36 27.31 24.22
C GLY A 356 21.27 27.94 23.17
N ILE A 357 21.00 29.21 22.87
CA ILE A 357 21.95 30.33 22.68
C ILE A 357 23.38 29.95 22.30
N TYR A 358 23.80 30.26 21.06
CA TYR A 358 24.87 31.25 20.78
C TYR A 358 24.89 31.62 19.30
N SER A 359 25.02 32.93 19.10
CA SER A 359 25.29 33.66 17.87
C SER A 359 26.58 33.21 17.17
N SER A 360 26.63 33.29 15.83
CA SER A 360 27.28 34.41 15.12
C SER A 360 27.78 34.04 13.70
N ILE A 361 27.46 34.94 12.76
CA ILE A 361 28.22 35.33 11.56
C ILE A 361 28.32 34.31 10.41
N SER A 362 27.57 34.57 9.34
CA SER A 362 28.20 34.79 8.04
C SER A 362 27.34 35.72 7.17
N THR A 363 27.89 36.91 6.96
CA THR A 363 27.44 37.96 6.05
C THR A 363 27.79 37.57 4.62
N ALA A 364 26.80 37.43 3.75
CA ALA A 364 26.98 37.61 2.31
C ALA A 364 25.71 38.21 1.69
N ALA A 365 25.80 39.54 1.51
CA ALA A 365 25.17 40.39 0.50
C ALA A 365 23.72 40.09 0.06
N MET A 366 22.84 40.93 0.60
CA MET A 366 21.59 41.40 0.01
C MET A 366 21.72 41.74 -1.49
N SER A 367 20.88 41.13 -2.31
CA SER A 367 20.18 41.83 -3.38
C SER A 367 18.69 41.84 -3.04
N THR A 368 18.22 43.01 -2.63
CA THR A 368 16.86 43.32 -2.22
C THR A 368 15.87 43.21 -3.39
N SER A 369 14.91 42.30 -3.27
CA SER A 369 13.54 42.54 -3.74
C SER A 369 12.57 42.18 -2.61
N THR A 370 12.30 43.17 -1.78
CA THR A 370 11.21 43.20 -0.81
C THR A 370 9.85 43.14 -1.51
N GLN A 371 9.11 42.05 -1.29
CA GLN A 371 7.66 42.05 -1.10
C GLN A 371 7.24 40.73 -0.43
N SER A 372 7.35 40.70 0.90
CA SER A 372 6.70 39.66 1.72
C SER A 372 5.24 40.06 1.94
N THR A 373 4.37 39.75 0.99
CA THR A 373 2.97 39.48 1.33
C THR A 373 2.91 38.02 1.76
N SER A 374 2.52 37.76 3.00
CA SER A 374 2.24 36.40 3.48
C SER A 374 1.22 35.75 2.53
N SER A 375 1.67 34.91 1.60
CA SER A 375 0.77 34.15 0.74
C SER A 375 0.09 33.11 1.63
N THR A 376 -1.08 33.44 2.16
CA THR A 376 -1.96 32.45 2.79
C THR A 376 -2.16 31.31 1.81
N SER A 377 -1.82 30.10 2.25
CA SER A 377 -1.88 28.93 1.40
C SER A 377 -3.28 28.74 0.81
N PRO A 378 -3.43 28.42 -0.49
CA PRO A 378 -4.73 28.32 -1.17
C PRO A 378 -5.73 27.39 -0.48
N TRP A 379 -5.26 26.30 0.16
CA TRP A 379 -6.12 25.36 0.86
C TRP A 379 -6.76 25.94 2.13
N ILE A 380 -6.08 26.89 2.80
CA ILE A 380 -6.59 27.54 4.02
C ILE A 380 -7.81 28.37 3.67
N ILE A 381 -7.72 29.13 2.57
CA ILE A 381 -8.83 29.95 2.07
C ILE A 381 -10.01 29.03 1.72
N LEU A 382 -9.78 27.94 0.98
CA LEU A 382 -10.83 26.98 0.62
C LEU A 382 -11.50 26.35 1.85
N ALA A 383 -10.74 25.97 2.87
CA ALA A 383 -11.25 25.40 4.11
C ALA A 383 -12.06 26.41 4.93
N ILE A 384 -11.58 27.65 5.05
CA ILE A 384 -12.29 28.72 5.75
C ILE A 384 -13.60 29.04 5.02
N THR A 385 -13.55 29.20 3.69
CA THR A 385 -14.74 29.49 2.89
C THR A 385 -15.75 28.35 2.95
N SER A 386 -15.32 27.08 2.88
CA SER A 386 -16.22 25.93 3.07
C SER A 386 -16.93 25.98 4.42
N GLY A 387 -16.19 26.23 5.51
CA GLY A 387 -16.78 26.33 6.85
C GLY A 387 -17.78 27.47 6.98
N ALA A 388 -17.51 28.62 6.36
CA ALA A 388 -18.45 29.74 6.33
C ALA A 388 -19.75 29.40 5.56
N PHE A 389 -19.65 28.66 4.45
CA PHE A 389 -20.84 28.16 3.73
C PHE A 389 -21.61 27.11 4.55
N ALA A 390 -20.93 26.34 5.41
CA ALA A 390 -21.59 25.45 6.37
C ALA A 390 -22.42 26.22 7.41
N ALA A 391 -21.89 27.33 7.89
CA ALA A 391 -22.63 28.20 8.80
C ALA A 391 -23.83 28.87 8.10
N LEU A 392 -23.65 29.36 6.87
CA LEU A 392 -24.75 29.94 6.06
C LEU A 392 -25.85 28.92 5.78
N ASN A 393 -25.50 27.64 5.55
CA ASN A 393 -26.47 26.56 5.43
C ASN A 393 -27.37 26.47 6.67
N GLY A 394 -26.79 26.57 7.87
CA GLY A 394 -27.55 26.61 9.13
C GLY A 394 -28.48 27.83 9.25
N VAL A 395 -28.03 29.00 8.80
CA VAL A 395 -28.84 30.23 8.78
C VAL A 395 -30.05 30.08 7.87
N PHE A 396 -29.85 29.62 6.62
CA PHE A 396 -30.95 29.43 5.67
C PHE A 396 -31.90 28.31 6.08
N ALA A 397 -31.40 27.27 6.74
CA ALA A 397 -32.25 26.23 7.33
C ALA A 397 -33.17 26.82 8.41
N LYS A 398 -32.60 27.62 9.33
CA LYS A 398 -33.37 28.26 10.40
C LYS A 398 -34.39 29.26 9.84
N LEU A 399 -34.01 30.06 8.85
CA LEU A 399 -34.91 30.97 8.11
C LEU A 399 -35.98 30.28 7.25
N THR A 400 -35.96 28.94 7.16
CA THR A 400 -37.00 28.17 6.46
C THR A 400 -38.06 27.67 7.45
N THR A 401 -37.68 27.47 8.72
CA THR A 401 -38.51 26.80 9.74
C THR A 401 -39.02 27.73 10.85
N ASP A 402 -38.43 28.91 11.02
CA ASP A 402 -38.66 29.78 12.18
C ASP A 402 -39.64 30.93 11.90
N ASP A 403 -40.27 31.47 12.93
CA ASP A 403 -41.26 32.56 12.86
C ASP A 403 -40.63 33.88 12.36
N HIS A 404 -39.31 34.00 12.45
CA HIS A 404 -38.53 35.10 11.89
C HIS A 404 -38.63 35.22 10.36
N THR A 405 -39.06 34.16 9.67
CA THR A 405 -39.27 34.16 8.23
C THR A 405 -40.34 35.15 7.80
N THR A 406 -41.40 35.31 8.61
CA THR A 406 -42.50 36.23 8.30
C THR A 406 -42.04 37.69 8.39
N ALA A 407 -41.23 38.04 9.39
CA ALA A 407 -40.65 39.39 9.54
C ALA A 407 -39.64 39.70 8.42
N PHE A 408 -38.85 38.71 8.00
CA PHE A 408 -37.93 38.85 6.87
C PHE A 408 -38.67 38.98 5.54
N ALA A 409 -39.70 38.18 5.30
CA ALA A 409 -40.56 38.27 4.12
C ALA A 409 -41.29 39.61 4.03
N GLN A 410 -41.76 40.16 5.16
CA GLN A 410 -42.36 41.49 5.24
C GLN A 410 -41.35 42.60 4.90
N SER A 411 -40.10 42.46 5.39
CA SER A 411 -39.01 43.39 5.06
C SER A 411 -38.65 43.35 3.57
N LEU A 412 -38.63 42.16 2.97
CA LEU A 412 -38.43 41.99 1.53
C LEU A 412 -39.60 42.56 0.72
N ALA A 413 -40.83 42.31 1.13
CA ALA A 413 -42.03 42.83 0.47
C ALA A 413 -42.03 44.36 0.47
N HIS A 414 -41.66 44.99 1.60
CA HIS A 414 -41.52 46.44 1.69
C HIS A 414 -40.38 46.99 0.81
N LEU A 415 -39.26 46.27 0.69
CA LEU A 415 -38.14 46.66 -0.17
C LEU A 415 -38.50 46.65 -1.67
N PHE A 416 -39.36 45.72 -2.09
CA PHE A 416 -39.83 45.59 -3.48
C PHE A 416 -41.19 46.28 -3.74
N GLY A 417 -41.76 46.96 -2.75
CA GLY A 417 -43.03 47.68 -2.87
C GLY A 417 -44.25 46.77 -3.07
N LEU A 418 -44.20 45.54 -2.57
CA LEU A 418 -45.24 44.52 -2.70
C LEU A 418 -46.09 44.44 -1.43
N GLU A 419 -47.40 44.19 -1.56
CA GLU A 419 -48.27 43.91 -0.42
C GLU A 419 -47.92 42.56 0.22
N SER A 420 -47.77 42.53 1.54
CA SER A 420 -47.46 41.31 2.28
C SER A 420 -48.57 40.28 2.10
N SER A 421 -48.25 39.16 1.43
CA SER A 421 -49.18 38.06 1.17
C SER A 421 -48.54 36.71 1.57
N PRO A 422 -49.35 35.71 1.94
CA PRO A 422 -48.86 34.37 2.25
C PRO A 422 -48.09 33.72 1.08
N VAL A 423 -48.34 34.17 -0.16
CA VAL A 423 -47.61 33.75 -1.35
C VAL A 423 -46.15 34.25 -1.32
N ILE A 424 -45.92 35.50 -0.90
CA ILE A 424 -44.56 36.06 -0.78
C ILE A 424 -43.77 35.34 0.32
N GLU A 425 -44.42 34.99 1.42
CA GLU A 425 -43.79 34.21 2.48
C GLU A 425 -43.39 32.80 2.00
N MET A 426 -44.28 32.12 1.26
CA MET A 426 -43.97 30.82 0.67
C MET A 426 -42.83 30.89 -0.35
N LEU A 427 -42.80 31.94 -1.19
CA LEU A 427 -41.70 32.19 -2.13
C LEU A 427 -40.38 32.47 -1.41
N THR A 428 -40.42 33.22 -0.31
CA THR A 428 -39.24 33.52 0.53
C THR A 428 -38.69 32.25 1.18
N ARG A 429 -39.55 31.38 1.71
CA ARG A 429 -39.17 30.06 2.24
C ARG A 429 -38.59 29.17 1.15
N GLY A 430 -39.21 29.14 -0.02
CA GLY A 430 -38.71 28.38 -1.19
C GLY A 430 -37.32 28.88 -1.64
N ALA A 431 -37.09 30.19 -1.65
CA ALA A 431 -35.79 30.78 -1.95
C ALA A 431 -34.73 30.42 -0.89
N CYS A 432 -35.07 30.48 0.40
CA CYS A 432 -34.18 30.08 1.49
C CYS A 432 -33.82 28.59 1.41
N LEU A 433 -34.78 27.72 1.09
CA LEU A 433 -34.54 26.30 0.86
C LEU A 433 -33.62 26.07 -0.35
N GLY A 434 -33.82 26.80 -1.45
CA GLY A 434 -32.93 26.75 -2.60
C GLY A 434 -31.49 27.16 -2.25
N LEU A 435 -31.33 28.26 -1.50
CA LEU A 435 -30.04 28.73 -1.02
C LEU A 435 -29.38 27.75 -0.05
N ASN A 436 -30.15 27.06 0.79
CA ASN A 436 -29.66 25.99 1.67
C ASN A 436 -29.03 24.86 0.85
N VAL A 437 -29.74 24.34 -0.16
CA VAL A 437 -29.21 23.28 -1.05
C VAL A 437 -27.95 23.74 -1.79
N ILE A 438 -27.96 24.96 -2.33
CA ILE A 438 -26.80 25.53 -3.04
C ILE A 438 -25.59 25.67 -2.10
N CYS A 439 -25.78 26.16 -0.87
CA CYS A 439 -24.71 26.28 0.11
C CYS A 439 -24.12 24.92 0.48
N ASN A 440 -24.94 23.86 0.55
CA ASN A 440 -24.48 22.50 0.83
C ASN A 440 -23.58 21.97 -0.32
N ILE A 441 -23.99 22.17 -1.57
CA ILE A 441 -23.21 21.79 -2.75
C ILE A 441 -21.87 22.54 -2.79
N ILE A 442 -21.90 23.87 -2.57
CA ILE A 442 -20.68 24.71 -2.57
C ILE A 442 -19.76 24.31 -1.43
N MET A 443 -20.29 24.11 -0.22
CA MET A 443 -19.53 23.66 0.95
C MET A 443 -18.79 22.36 0.65
N TRP A 444 -19.51 21.33 0.14
CA TRP A 444 -18.94 20.03 -0.17
C TRP A 444 -17.85 20.12 -1.26
N ALA A 445 -18.09 20.90 -2.32
CA ALA A 445 -17.11 21.09 -3.38
C ALA A 445 -15.84 21.80 -2.89
N LEU A 446 -15.98 22.87 -2.09
CA LEU A 446 -14.86 23.59 -1.51
C LEU A 446 -14.10 22.75 -0.49
N PHE A 447 -14.80 21.98 0.34
CA PHE A 447 -14.17 21.09 1.33
C PHE A 447 -13.35 20.00 0.64
N THR A 448 -13.91 19.38 -0.40
CA THR A 448 -13.22 18.35 -1.19
C THR A 448 -11.97 18.92 -1.86
N ARG A 449 -12.05 20.14 -2.41
CA ARG A 449 -10.88 20.83 -2.98
C ARG A 449 -9.86 21.26 -1.92
N ALA A 450 -10.30 21.58 -0.71
CA ALA A 450 -9.40 21.89 0.39
C ALA A 450 -8.65 20.62 0.88
N LEU A 451 -9.31 19.46 0.88
CA LEU A 451 -8.69 18.18 1.24
C LEU A 451 -7.63 17.74 0.23
N THR A 452 -7.83 18.02 -1.05
CA THR A 452 -6.84 17.68 -2.10
C THR A 452 -5.67 18.65 -2.16
N ALA A 453 -5.89 19.94 -1.83
CA ALA A 453 -4.84 20.95 -1.80
C ALA A 453 -4.12 21.07 -0.44
N GLY A 454 -4.68 20.49 0.61
CA GLY A 454 -4.19 20.61 1.98
C GLY A 454 -3.07 19.62 2.29
N PRO A 455 -2.10 19.99 3.14
CA PRO A 455 -0.98 19.13 3.53
C PRO A 455 -1.40 17.99 4.48
N SER A 456 -2.58 18.09 5.10
CA SER A 456 -3.11 17.11 6.05
C SER A 456 -4.63 17.23 6.10
N THR A 457 -5.32 16.09 6.04
CA THR A 457 -6.77 15.99 6.23
C THR A 457 -7.20 16.53 7.59
N VAL A 458 -6.36 16.37 8.62
CA VAL A 458 -6.61 16.85 9.99
C VAL A 458 -6.59 18.38 10.02
N LYS A 459 -5.57 19.02 9.43
CA LYS A 459 -5.49 20.49 9.33
C LYS A 459 -6.68 21.11 8.60
N VAL A 460 -7.05 20.52 7.46
CA VAL A 460 -8.20 20.99 6.67
C VAL A 460 -9.50 20.85 7.46
N SER A 461 -9.72 19.71 8.11
CA SER A 461 -10.95 19.43 8.86
C SER A 461 -11.08 20.35 10.07
N ILE A 462 -10.01 20.54 10.84
CA ILE A 462 -9.99 21.44 12.01
C ILE A 462 -10.24 22.89 11.58
N THR A 463 -9.56 23.36 10.53
CA THR A 463 -9.72 24.73 10.01
C THR A 463 -11.16 24.97 9.54
N ASN A 464 -11.74 24.00 8.82
CA ASN A 464 -13.13 24.04 8.36
C ASN A 464 -14.12 24.07 9.54
N THR A 465 -13.95 23.19 10.53
CA THR A 465 -14.82 23.13 11.72
C THR A 465 -14.72 24.39 12.56
N ALA A 466 -13.52 24.95 12.74
CA ALA A 466 -13.32 26.21 13.45
C ALA A 466 -13.99 27.39 12.72
N SER A 467 -13.82 27.47 11.39
CA SER A 467 -14.48 28.48 10.57
C SER A 467 -16.00 28.38 10.66
N ASN A 468 -16.56 27.17 10.54
CA ASN A 468 -17.99 26.93 10.70
C ASN A 468 -18.49 27.40 12.07
N PHE A 469 -17.87 26.97 13.16
CA PHE A 469 -18.29 27.33 14.52
C PHE A 469 -18.27 28.85 14.77
N LEU A 470 -17.21 29.54 14.35
CA LEU A 470 -17.09 30.99 14.49
C LEU A 470 -18.11 31.73 13.62
N ALA A 471 -18.27 31.32 12.36
CA ALA A 471 -19.23 31.91 11.44
C ALA A 471 -20.68 31.68 11.89
N THR A 472 -21.01 30.50 12.43
CA THR A 472 -22.35 30.21 12.96
C THR A 472 -22.72 31.15 14.09
N ALA A 473 -21.80 31.41 15.03
CA ALA A 473 -22.07 32.34 16.12
C ALA A 473 -22.15 33.80 15.65
N LEU A 474 -21.31 34.20 14.69
CA LEU A 474 -21.37 35.54 14.11
C LEU A 474 -22.71 35.76 13.40
N PHE A 475 -23.17 34.79 12.60
CA PHE A 475 -24.48 34.88 11.98
C PHE A 475 -25.61 34.78 13.00
N GLY A 476 -25.48 33.97 14.05
CA GLY A 476 -26.39 33.92 15.20
C GLY A 476 -26.62 35.31 15.82
N MET A 477 -25.53 36.01 16.12
CA MET A 477 -25.56 37.37 16.67
C MET A 477 -26.11 38.40 15.70
N VAL A 478 -25.69 38.37 14.43
CA VAL A 478 -26.03 39.41 13.46
C VAL A 478 -27.46 39.24 12.93
N VAL A 479 -27.82 38.02 12.55
CA VAL A 479 -29.10 37.71 11.88
C VAL A 479 -30.22 37.50 12.88
N PHE A 480 -29.95 36.79 13.98
CA PHE A 480 -30.98 36.42 14.96
C PHE A 480 -30.88 37.20 16.27
N GLN A 481 -29.91 38.13 16.40
CA GLN A 481 -29.68 38.92 17.63
C GLN A 481 -29.49 38.04 18.88
N GLU A 482 -28.94 36.84 18.69
CA GLU A 482 -28.72 35.88 19.77
C GLU A 482 -27.56 36.32 20.67
N ALA A 483 -27.78 36.35 21.98
CA ALA A 483 -26.74 36.68 22.94
C ALA A 483 -25.86 35.45 23.22
N VAL A 484 -24.55 35.59 22.97
CA VAL A 484 -23.59 34.49 23.16
C VAL A 484 -22.95 34.62 24.55
N GLY A 485 -23.17 33.61 25.40
CA GLY A 485 -22.70 33.61 26.80
C GLY A 485 -21.17 33.52 26.95
N GLY A 486 -20.65 33.86 28.13
CA GLY A 486 -19.21 33.84 28.42
C GLY A 486 -18.53 32.47 28.24
N LEU A 487 -19.26 31.36 28.48
CA LEU A 487 -18.77 29.99 28.25
C LEU A 487 -18.47 29.73 26.76
N TRP A 488 -19.17 30.40 25.86
CA TRP A 488 -18.96 30.23 24.42
C TRP A 488 -17.63 30.83 23.98
N TRP A 489 -17.27 32.01 24.49
CA TRP A 489 -15.98 32.64 24.22
C TRP A 489 -14.80 31.80 24.75
N LEU A 490 -14.99 31.13 25.88
CA LEU A 490 -14.03 30.16 26.40
C LEU A 490 -13.86 28.97 25.44
N GLY A 491 -14.97 28.43 24.91
CA GLY A 491 -14.95 27.36 23.90
C GLY A 491 -14.27 27.79 22.60
N ALA A 492 -14.54 28.99 22.11
CA ALA A 492 -13.90 29.57 20.92
C ALA A 492 -12.39 29.76 21.13
N ALA A 493 -11.98 30.25 22.30
CA ALA A 493 -10.57 30.39 22.67
C ALA A 493 -9.87 29.01 22.75
N MET A 494 -10.53 28.00 23.33
CA MET A 494 -10.01 26.64 23.38
C MET A 494 -9.89 25.99 21.98
N MET A 495 -10.86 26.22 21.09
CA MET A 495 -10.76 25.76 19.69
C MET A 495 -9.62 26.46 18.94
N GLY A 496 -9.47 27.78 19.11
CA GLY A 496 -8.36 28.54 18.52
C GLY A 496 -7.00 28.04 19.02
N ALA A 497 -6.87 27.82 20.34
CA ALA A 497 -5.69 27.23 20.95
C ALA A 497 -5.43 25.81 20.43
N GLY A 498 -6.48 24.99 20.25
CA GLY A 498 -6.37 23.65 19.65
C GLY A 498 -5.90 23.69 18.20
N CYS A 499 -6.39 24.62 17.39
CA CYS A 499 -5.94 24.82 16.01
C CYS A 499 -4.46 25.23 15.95
N ILE A 500 -4.03 26.12 16.84
CA ILE A 500 -2.63 26.56 16.95
C ILE A 500 -1.76 25.40 17.45
N LEU A 501 -2.19 24.65 18.47
CA LEU A 501 -1.43 23.55 19.05
C LEU A 501 -1.27 22.37 18.08
N VAL A 502 -2.30 22.06 17.29
CA VAL A 502 -2.20 21.08 16.20
C VAL A 502 -1.36 21.63 15.04
N GLY A 503 -1.49 22.92 14.72
CA GLY A 503 -0.64 23.59 13.74
C GLY A 503 0.84 23.59 14.10
N MET A 504 1.16 23.73 15.39
CA MET A 504 2.51 23.66 15.94
C MET A 504 3.02 22.21 16.03
N ARG A 505 2.17 21.24 16.35
CA ARG A 505 2.52 19.80 16.45
C ARG A 505 2.85 19.14 15.12
N GLU A 506 2.34 19.68 14.01
CA GLU A 506 2.65 19.19 12.66
C GLU A 506 3.65 20.10 11.90
N GLY A 507 4.16 21.15 12.56
CA GLY A 507 5.27 21.99 12.09
C GLY A 507 6.60 21.71 12.83
N ALA A 508 6.51 21.09 14.00
CA ALA A 508 7.55 20.23 14.58
C ALA A 508 7.44 18.84 13.97
#